data_AF-A0A842U4S9-F1
#
_entry.id   AF-A0A842U4S9-F1
#
_cell.length_a   1.000
_cell.length_b   1.000
_cell.length_c   1.000
_cell.angle_alpha   90.00
_cell.angle_beta   90.00
_cell.angle_gamma   90.00
#
_symmetry.space_group_name_H-M   'P 1'
#
loop_
_entity.id
_entity.type
_entity.pdbx_description
1 polymer ?
#
loop_
_entity_poly.entity_id
_entity_poly.type
_entity_poly.pdbx_seq_one_letter_code
_entity_poly.pdbx_strand_id
1 'polypeptide(L)'
;LIEALGAESINYDLKLECCGNPVEKTDKELSLLITKNKLEAMKNSGANCICLVCPACFQQFDFNQRKLSKNIDSNYNFPVFYLSELIALAFGYLPKDLGMRYHRVRPEKLLERLKFSL
;
A
#
# COMPACT_ATOMS: atom_id res chain seq x y z
N LEU A 1 -15.76 2.92 6.14
CA LEU A 1 -15.52 1.50 5.79
C LEU A 1 -14.31 0.94 6.51
N ILE A 2 -13.09 1.46 6.31
CA ILE A 2 -11.87 0.97 6.99
C ILE A 2 -12.02 0.95 8.51
N GLU A 3 -12.56 2.02 9.09
CA GLU A 3 -12.87 2.10 10.53
C GLU A 3 -13.87 1.05 11.00
N ALA A 4 -14.85 0.70 10.18
CA ALA A 4 -15.81 -0.35 10.50
C ALA A 4 -15.19 -1.76 10.48
N LEU A 5 -14.03 -1.93 9.83
CA LEU A 5 -13.24 -3.17 9.87
C LEU A 5 -12.28 -3.21 11.09
N GLY A 6 -12.28 -2.17 11.94
CA GLY A 6 -11.40 -2.07 13.11
C GLY A 6 -10.02 -1.49 12.84
N ALA A 7 -9.77 -0.93 11.64
CA ALA A 7 -8.53 -0.24 11.29
C ALA A 7 -8.69 1.28 11.36
N GLU A 8 -7.59 2.02 11.54
CA GLU A 8 -7.62 3.49 11.60
C GLU A 8 -7.34 4.11 10.22
N SER A 9 -8.16 5.07 9.77
CA SER A 9 -7.88 5.85 8.56
C SER A 9 -7.05 7.10 8.89
N ILE A 10 -5.74 6.94 8.92
CA ILE A 10 -4.81 8.02 9.29
C ILE A 10 -4.96 9.22 8.32
N ASN A 11 -4.92 10.44 8.88
CA ASN A 11 -4.80 11.67 8.10
C ASN A 11 -3.32 11.97 7.83
N TYR A 12 -2.98 12.32 6.60
CA TYR A 12 -1.60 12.55 6.18
C TYR A 12 -1.55 13.57 5.03
N ASP A 13 -0.39 14.20 4.85
CA ASP A 13 -0.19 15.15 3.74
C ASP A 13 -0.35 14.45 2.39
N LEU A 14 -0.88 15.16 1.38
CA LEU A 14 -1.11 14.60 0.04
C LEU A 14 -2.13 13.43 0.00
N LYS A 15 -2.99 13.27 1.03
CA LYS A 15 -3.98 12.18 1.09
C LYS A 15 -4.84 12.08 -0.16
N LEU A 16 -5.33 13.22 -0.63
CA LEU A 16 -6.22 13.33 -1.80
C LEU A 16 -5.48 13.43 -3.14
N GLU A 17 -4.15 13.50 -3.14
CA GLU A 17 -3.37 13.64 -4.37
C GLU A 17 -3.29 12.35 -5.19
N CYS A 18 -2.99 12.45 -6.48
CA CYS A 18 -2.84 11.31 -7.38
C CYS A 18 -1.67 10.38 -6.98
N CYS A 19 -1.75 9.09 -7.33
CA CYS A 19 -0.64 8.15 -7.15
C CYS A 19 0.49 8.33 -8.17
N GLY A 20 0.25 9.06 -9.26
CA GLY A 20 1.22 9.28 -10.34
C GLY A 20 1.17 8.23 -11.47
N ASN A 21 0.35 7.18 -11.38
CA ASN A 21 0.28 6.17 -12.46
C ASN A 21 -0.16 6.73 -13.82
N PRO A 22 -1.17 7.62 -13.94
CA PRO A 22 -1.64 8.09 -15.25
C PRO A 22 -0.58 8.76 -16.12
N VAL A 23 0.45 9.36 -15.51
CA VAL A 23 1.55 10.03 -16.22
C VAL A 23 2.75 9.12 -16.48
N GLU A 24 2.78 7.89 -15.94
CA GLU A 24 3.94 6.99 -16.01
C GLU A 24 4.45 6.73 -17.44
N LYS A 25 3.52 6.58 -18.39
CA LYS A 25 3.87 6.30 -19.80
C LYS A 25 4.48 7.49 -20.53
N THR A 26 4.21 8.71 -20.06
CA THR A 26 4.67 9.95 -20.68
C THR A 26 5.91 10.48 -19.97
N ASP A 27 5.87 10.52 -18.64
CA ASP A 27 6.94 10.98 -17.78
C ASP A 27 7.07 10.07 -16.55
N LYS A 28 7.98 9.12 -16.67
CA LYS A 28 8.25 8.11 -15.65
C LYS A 28 8.91 8.71 -14.40
N GLU A 29 9.76 9.72 -14.57
CA GLU A 29 10.46 10.34 -13.45
C GLU A 29 9.48 11.12 -12.58
N LEU A 30 8.60 11.91 -13.21
CA LEU A 30 7.51 12.61 -12.53
C LEU A 30 6.56 11.63 -11.83
N SER A 31 6.16 10.56 -12.51
CA SER A 31 5.30 9.51 -11.93
C SER A 31 5.89 8.93 -10.64
N LEU A 32 7.18 8.58 -10.67
CA LEU A 32 7.90 8.02 -9.52
C LEU A 32 8.10 9.06 -8.41
N LEU A 33 8.35 10.33 -8.77
CA LEU A 33 8.45 11.42 -7.80
C LEU A 33 7.15 11.64 -7.03
N ILE A 34 6.00 11.66 -7.72
CA ILE A 34 4.67 11.76 -7.09
C ILE A 34 4.45 10.57 -6.14
N THR A 35 4.73 9.35 -6.61
CA THR A 35 4.57 8.12 -5.81
C THR A 35 5.42 8.19 -4.54
N LYS A 36 6.69 8.59 -4.68
CA LYS A 36 7.64 8.75 -3.58
C LYS A 36 7.14 9.76 -2.55
N ASN A 37 6.69 10.93 -2.98
CA ASN A 37 6.20 11.96 -2.07
C ASN A 37 5.00 11.47 -1.25
N LYS A 38 4.08 10.71 -1.86
CA LYS A 38 2.98 10.07 -1.11
C LYS A 38 3.47 9.01 -0.13
N LEU A 39 4.42 8.17 -0.51
CA LEU A 39 4.99 7.13 0.38
C LEU A 39 5.71 7.76 1.58
N GLU A 40 6.45 8.86 1.39
CA GLU A 40 7.05 9.62 2.49
C GLU A 40 6.00 10.22 3.41
N ALA A 41 4.96 10.85 2.87
CA ALA A 41 3.89 11.43 3.68
C ALA A 41 3.17 10.36 4.53
N MET A 42 2.89 9.19 3.96
CA MET A 42 2.31 8.04 4.69
C MET A 42 3.25 7.50 5.77
N LYS A 43 4.56 7.46 5.50
CA LYS A 43 5.56 7.02 6.48
C LYS A 43 5.65 7.99 7.65
N ASN A 44 5.69 9.27 7.36
CA ASN A 44 5.75 10.33 8.38
C ASN A 44 4.48 10.40 9.23
N SER A 45 3.33 9.96 8.69
CA SER A 45 2.09 9.87 9.45
C SER A 45 1.98 8.60 10.33
N GLY A 46 2.96 7.70 10.29
CA GLY A 46 2.93 6.45 11.05
C GLY A 46 2.00 5.38 10.48
N ALA A 47 1.61 5.48 9.20
CA ALA A 47 0.87 4.40 8.55
C ALA A 47 1.68 3.10 8.53
N ASN A 48 0.99 1.97 8.49
CA ASN A 48 1.61 0.65 8.46
C ASN A 48 1.22 -0.17 7.22
N CYS A 49 0.25 0.29 6.44
CA CYS A 49 -0.19 -0.29 5.18
C CYS A 49 -0.91 0.76 4.33
N ILE A 50 -1.16 0.42 3.07
CA ILE A 50 -1.95 1.23 2.13
C ILE A 50 -3.22 0.48 1.81
N CYS A 51 -4.38 1.12 1.89
CA CYS A 51 -5.63 0.59 1.36
C CYS A 51 -6.08 1.43 0.15
N LEU A 52 -6.52 0.78 -0.92
CA LEU A 52 -6.96 1.44 -2.15
C LEU A 52 -8.06 0.67 -2.88
N VAL A 53 -8.63 1.31 -3.90
CA VAL A 53 -9.77 0.80 -4.69
C VAL A 53 -9.53 0.91 -6.20
N CYS A 54 -8.27 1.06 -6.60
CA CYS A 54 -7.89 1.27 -8.01
C CYS A 54 -6.74 0.32 -8.38
N PRO A 55 -6.89 -0.54 -9.40
CA PRO A 55 -5.85 -1.48 -9.80
C PRO A 55 -4.56 -0.78 -10.27
N ALA A 56 -4.70 0.37 -10.93
CA ALA A 56 -3.54 1.19 -11.34
C ALA A 56 -2.76 1.73 -10.13
N CYS A 57 -3.47 2.20 -9.08
CA CYS A 57 -2.82 2.60 -7.83
C CYS A 57 -2.15 1.40 -7.14
N PHE A 58 -2.77 0.22 -7.16
CA PHE A 58 -2.17 -1.01 -6.63
C PHE A 58 -0.82 -1.27 -7.30
N GLN A 59 -0.81 -1.34 -8.63
CA GLN A 59 0.42 -1.58 -9.40
C GLN A 59 1.47 -0.49 -9.10
N GLN A 60 1.05 0.77 -9.03
CA GLN A 60 1.95 1.89 -8.77
C GLN A 60 2.69 1.76 -7.44
N PHE A 61 1.96 1.52 -6.34
CA PHE A 61 2.55 1.43 -5.01
C PHE A 61 3.24 0.09 -4.77
N ASP A 62 2.61 -1.03 -5.13
CA ASP A 62 3.16 -2.35 -4.85
C ASP A 62 4.45 -2.59 -5.65
N PHE A 63 4.49 -2.22 -6.94
CA PHE A 63 5.60 -2.60 -7.81
C PHE A 63 6.80 -1.65 -7.72
N ASN A 64 6.57 -0.37 -7.43
CA ASN A 64 7.62 0.64 -7.49
C ASN A 64 8.28 0.93 -6.14
N GLN A 65 7.73 0.49 -5.01
CA GLN A 65 8.37 0.68 -3.69
C GLN A 65 9.81 0.19 -3.67
N ARG A 66 10.10 -1.04 -4.16
CA ARG A 66 11.48 -1.55 -4.23
C ARG A 66 12.39 -0.72 -5.12
N LYS A 67 11.87 -0.09 -6.18
CA LYS A 67 12.67 0.79 -7.05
C LYS A 67 12.97 2.11 -6.35
N LEU A 68 11.99 2.65 -5.64
CA LEU A 68 12.08 3.92 -4.91
C LEU A 68 12.98 3.82 -3.66
N SER A 69 13.02 2.65 -3.00
CA SER A 69 13.89 2.41 -1.84
C SER A 69 15.38 2.20 -2.17
N LYS A 70 15.80 2.23 -3.44
CA LYS A 70 17.21 1.98 -3.82
C LYS A 70 18.14 3.18 -3.66
N ASN A 71 17.59 4.40 -3.69
CA ASN A 71 18.38 5.62 -3.78
C ASN A 71 18.33 6.46 -2.49
N ILE A 72 17.61 5.99 -1.47
CA ILE A 72 17.34 6.71 -0.21
C ILE A 72 17.26 5.67 0.91
N ASP A 73 17.77 5.98 2.10
CA ASP A 73 17.67 5.20 3.35
C ASP A 73 16.21 4.89 3.80
N SER A 74 15.22 5.22 2.98
CA SER A 74 13.80 5.00 3.21
C SER A 74 13.38 3.63 2.68
N ASN A 75 13.38 2.63 3.57
CA ASN A 75 12.78 1.33 3.28
C ASN A 75 11.26 1.40 3.53
N TYR A 76 10.46 1.82 2.55
CA TYR A 76 9.01 2.05 2.73
C TYR A 76 8.26 0.79 3.15
N ASN A 77 8.40 -0.30 2.40
CA ASN A 77 7.80 -1.62 2.66
C ASN A 77 6.37 -1.60 3.19
N PHE A 78 5.52 -0.73 2.67
CA PHE A 78 4.09 -0.74 2.93
C PHE A 78 3.45 -1.92 2.20
N PRO A 79 2.82 -2.86 2.93
CA PRO A 79 1.90 -3.79 2.30
C PRO A 79 0.74 -3.00 1.70
N VAL A 80 0.38 -3.32 0.46
CA VAL A 80 -0.68 -2.64 -0.28
C VAL A 80 -1.87 -3.56 -0.38
N PHE A 81 -2.99 -3.18 0.21
CA PHE A 81 -4.23 -3.94 0.16
C PHE A 81 -5.25 -3.25 -0.75
N TYR A 82 -5.92 -4.05 -1.56
CA TYR A 82 -7.20 -3.66 -2.13
C TYR A 82 -8.28 -3.69 -1.03
N LEU A 83 -9.24 -2.77 -1.09
CA LEU A 83 -10.31 -2.70 -0.08
C LEU A 83 -11.04 -4.04 0.10
N SER A 84 -11.28 -4.77 -0.99
CA SER A 84 -11.91 -6.10 -0.95
C SER A 84 -11.08 -7.12 -0.19
N GLU A 85 -9.76 -7.03 -0.24
CA GLU A 85 -8.87 -7.93 0.52
C GLU A 85 -8.98 -7.68 2.02
N LEU A 86 -9.00 -6.40 2.44
CA LEU A 86 -9.21 -6.06 3.86
C LEU A 86 -10.59 -6.49 4.36
N ILE A 87 -11.63 -6.31 3.55
CA ILE A 87 -12.97 -6.79 3.89
C ILE A 87 -12.98 -8.31 4.05
N ALA A 88 -12.36 -9.04 3.12
CA ALA A 88 -12.30 -10.50 3.20
C ALA A 88 -11.50 -10.98 4.42
N LEU A 89 -10.36 -10.35 4.72
CA LEU A 89 -9.60 -10.63 5.94
C LEU A 89 -10.46 -10.42 7.19
N ALA A 90 -11.13 -9.27 7.30
CA ALA A 90 -12.02 -8.98 8.43
C ALA A 90 -13.17 -9.99 8.57
N PHE A 91 -13.58 -10.65 7.48
CA PHE A 91 -14.63 -11.66 7.45
C PHE A 91 -14.09 -13.09 7.70
N GLY A 92 -12.80 -13.22 8.03
CA GLY A 92 -12.17 -14.49 8.40
C GLY A 92 -11.59 -15.30 7.24
N TYR A 93 -11.48 -14.72 6.04
CA TYR A 93 -10.77 -15.38 4.93
C TYR A 93 -9.27 -15.42 5.20
N LEU A 94 -8.61 -16.50 4.78
CA LEU A 94 -7.18 -16.67 5.01
C LEU A 94 -6.35 -15.94 3.94
N PRO A 95 -5.19 -15.35 4.28
CA PRO A 95 -4.34 -14.63 3.33
C PRO A 95 -3.94 -15.46 2.09
N LYS A 96 -3.78 -16.78 2.26
CA LYS A 96 -3.47 -17.72 1.16
C LYS A 96 -4.58 -17.81 0.11
N ASP A 97 -5.84 -17.64 0.51
CA ASP A 97 -7.01 -17.72 -0.36
C ASP A 97 -7.22 -16.42 -1.15
N LEU A 98 -6.66 -15.32 -0.66
CA LEU A 98 -6.74 -13.99 -1.26
C LEU A 98 -5.61 -13.71 -2.27
N GLY A 99 -4.69 -14.67 -2.48
CA GLY A 99 -3.60 -14.49 -3.43
C GLY A 99 -2.50 -13.54 -2.95
N MET A 100 -2.38 -13.29 -1.65
CA MET A 100 -1.37 -12.37 -1.06
C MET A 100 0.07 -12.71 -1.45
N ARG A 101 0.36 -13.96 -1.83
CA ARG A 101 1.66 -14.39 -2.37
C ARG A 101 2.10 -13.64 -3.63
N TYR A 102 1.17 -13.01 -4.34
CA TYR A 102 1.43 -12.27 -5.58
C TYR A 102 1.76 -10.79 -5.34
N HIS A 103 1.57 -10.29 -4.12
CA HIS A 103 1.99 -8.94 -3.73
C HIS A 103 3.51 -8.82 -3.81
N ARG A 104 4.01 -7.69 -4.31
CA ARG A 104 5.45 -7.40 -4.37
C ARG A 104 5.99 -7.02 -3.00
N VAL A 105 5.19 -6.29 -2.20
CA VAL A 105 5.47 -6.03 -0.80
C VAL A 105 4.62 -6.96 0.06
N ARG A 106 5.30 -7.94 0.63
CA ARG A 106 4.74 -9.07 1.38
C ARG A 106 4.10 -8.64 2.72
N PRO A 107 2.78 -8.86 2.92
CA PRO A 107 2.05 -8.43 4.13
C PRO A 107 2.28 -9.32 5.37
N GLU A 108 2.99 -10.44 5.26
CA GLU A 108 3.07 -11.51 6.26
C GLU A 108 3.43 -10.99 7.65
N LYS A 109 4.47 -10.14 7.76
CA LYS A 109 4.89 -9.57 9.06
C LYS A 109 3.79 -8.73 9.73
N LEU A 110 3.02 -7.99 8.93
CA LEU A 110 1.91 -7.18 9.45
C LEU A 110 0.75 -8.08 9.88
N LEU A 111 0.42 -9.09 9.06
CA LEU A 111 -0.65 -10.02 9.34
C LEU A 111 -0.36 -10.89 10.58
N GLU A 112 0.87 -11.35 10.76
CA GLU A 112 1.35 -12.05 11.97
C GLU A 112 1.16 -11.19 13.22
N ARG A 113 1.59 -9.92 13.17
CA ARG A 113 1.42 -8.97 14.28
C ARG A 113 -0.06 -8.74 14.62
N LEU A 114 -0.93 -8.76 13.62
CA LEU A 114 -2.38 -8.62 13.78
C LEU A 114 -3.11 -9.94 14.10
N LYS A 115 -2.37 -11.05 14.25
CA LYS A 115 -2.88 -12.40 14.55
C LYS A 115 -3.85 -12.96 13.50
N PHE A 116 -3.68 -12.57 12.23
CA PHE A 116 -4.31 -13.31 11.12
C PHE A 116 -3.59 -14.66 10.96
N SER A 117 -4.33 -15.76 10.97
CA SER A 117 -3.78 -17.10 10.69
C SER A 117 -3.29 -17.16 9.23
N LEU A 118 -1.99 -17.36 9.04
CA LEU A 118 -1.34 -17.54 7.73
C LEU A 118 -1.50 -18.97 7.21
#